data_AF-A0A497SC37-F1
#
_entry.id   AF-A0A497SC37-F1
#
_cell.length_a   1.000
_cell.length_b   1.000
_cell.length_c   1.000
_cell.angle_alpha   90.00
_cell.angle_beta   90.00
_cell.angle_gamma   90.00
#
_symmetry.space_group_name_H-M   'P 1'
#
loop_
_entity.id
_entity.type
_entity.pdbx_description
1 polymer ?
#
loop_
_entity_poly.entity_id
_entity_poly.type
_entity_poly.pdbx_seq_one_letter_code
_entity_poly.pdbx_strand_id
1 'polypeptide(L)'
;VIGYVLNCAKTAMKKDYTLPEWTDWLNLFIRGFMVVIIGLIYMLPFLIVMFTITGSLVLTMIKGGSFSADIGWMGMIIAFVLALIAYYLLPAAIMEYVKEDFKLGAAFFKFNEITKRTFNRNYLIVWLFMVVYSTVLTICLSLIPVIGTAIGSFIASVTAMTLFGELYST
;
A
#
# COMPACT_ATOMS: atom_id res chain seq x y z
N VAL A 1 0.00 14.88 -3.06
CA VAL A 1 0.46 13.89 -4.07
C VAL A 1 -0.45 12.68 -4.14
N ILE A 2 -0.60 11.85 -3.10
CA ILE A 2 -1.39 10.59 -3.15
C ILE A 2 -2.79 10.79 -3.77
N GLY A 3 -3.58 11.77 -3.32
CA GLY A 3 -4.92 12.01 -3.88
C GLY A 3 -4.92 12.32 -5.39
N TYR A 4 -3.88 12.95 -5.91
CA TYR A 4 -3.72 13.20 -7.35
C TYR A 4 -3.49 11.89 -8.10
N VAL A 5 -2.61 11.05 -7.56
CA VAL A 5 -2.29 9.74 -8.11
C VAL A 5 -3.53 8.84 -8.14
N LEU A 6 -4.43 8.95 -7.15
CA LEU A 6 -5.72 8.24 -7.17
C LEU A 6 -6.66 8.72 -8.28
N ASN A 7 -6.62 10.01 -8.64
CA ASN A 7 -7.38 10.49 -9.79
C ASN A 7 -6.83 9.91 -11.10
N CYS A 8 -5.51 9.68 -11.20
CA CYS A 8 -4.90 8.99 -12.35
C CYS A 8 -5.40 7.53 -12.44
N ALA A 9 -5.55 6.83 -11.32
CA ALA A 9 -6.23 5.53 -11.28
C ALA A 9 -7.67 5.64 -11.80
N LYS A 10 -8.42 6.66 -11.37
CA LYS A 10 -9.82 6.85 -11.74
C LYS A 10 -10.01 7.13 -13.23
N THR A 11 -9.13 7.92 -13.86
CA THR A 11 -9.15 8.16 -15.31
C THR A 11 -8.73 6.90 -16.06
N ALA A 12 -7.69 6.20 -15.61
CA ALA A 12 -7.24 4.95 -16.21
C ALA A 12 -8.30 3.84 -16.19
N MET A 13 -9.14 3.76 -15.15
CA MET A 13 -10.32 2.86 -15.12
C MET A 13 -11.31 3.14 -16.26
N LYS A 14 -11.37 4.38 -16.75
CA LYS A 14 -12.21 4.77 -17.90
C LYS A 14 -11.48 4.68 -19.23
N LYS A 15 -10.27 4.10 -19.25
CA LYS A 15 -9.34 4.06 -20.40
C LYS A 15 -8.98 5.46 -20.90
N ASP A 16 -9.03 6.45 -20.00
CA ASP A 16 -8.55 7.80 -20.24
C ASP A 16 -7.22 7.97 -19.51
N TYR A 17 -6.14 8.09 -20.27
CA TYR A 17 -4.78 8.22 -19.75
C TYR A 17 -4.32 9.67 -19.69
N THR A 18 -5.21 10.64 -19.92
CA THR A 18 -4.88 12.04 -19.72
C THR A 18 -4.62 12.31 -18.23
N LEU A 19 -3.56 13.07 -17.97
CA LEU A 19 -3.22 13.46 -16.61
C LEU A 19 -4.27 14.45 -16.11
N PRO A 20 -4.93 14.17 -14.96
CA PRO A 20 -5.94 15.08 -14.42
C PRO A 20 -5.30 16.40 -14.01
N GLU A 21 -6.12 17.44 -13.89
CA GLU A 21 -5.67 18.73 -13.37
C GLU A 21 -5.45 18.68 -11.85
N TRP A 22 -4.51 19.49 -11.36
CA TRP A 22 -4.28 19.68 -9.92
C TRP A 22 -5.24 20.74 -9.37
N THR A 23 -6.51 20.40 -9.31
CA THR A 23 -7.58 21.22 -8.74
C THR A 23 -8.12 20.59 -7.45
N ASP A 24 -8.90 21.34 -6.69
CA ASP A 24 -9.51 20.87 -5.43
C ASP A 24 -8.54 20.24 -4.42
N TRP A 25 -7.50 20.99 -4.07
CA TRP A 25 -6.43 20.56 -3.15
C TRP A 25 -6.95 19.93 -1.85
N LEU A 26 -8.05 20.44 -1.28
CA LEU A 26 -8.67 19.87 -0.10
C LEU A 26 -9.18 18.45 -0.34
N ASN A 27 -9.87 18.20 -1.45
CA ASN A 27 -10.35 16.87 -1.81
C ASN A 27 -9.18 15.93 -2.11
N LEU A 28 -8.12 16.40 -2.77
CA LEU A 28 -6.90 15.62 -2.97
C LEU A 28 -6.25 15.24 -1.64
N PHE A 29 -6.21 16.16 -0.68
CA PHE A 29 -5.70 15.88 0.66
C PHE A 29 -6.55 14.84 1.38
N ILE A 30 -7.87 15.02 1.43
CA ILE A 30 -8.80 14.08 2.09
C ILE A 30 -8.67 12.67 1.49
N ARG A 31 -8.68 12.55 0.15
CA ARG A 31 -8.55 11.26 -0.53
C ARG A 31 -7.23 10.57 -0.22
N GLY A 32 -6.12 11.33 -0.20
CA GLY A 32 -4.82 10.81 0.20
C GLY A 32 -4.78 10.38 1.68
N PHE A 33 -5.40 11.16 2.56
CA PHE A 33 -5.48 10.85 3.99
C PHE A 33 -6.29 9.56 4.24
N MET A 34 -7.38 9.34 3.50
CA MET A 34 -8.16 8.10 3.59
C MET A 34 -7.34 6.87 3.18
N VAL A 35 -6.41 7.00 2.22
CA VAL A 35 -5.48 5.90 1.88
C VAL A 35 -4.53 5.59 3.04
N VAL A 36 -4.09 6.59 3.81
CA VAL A 36 -3.31 6.35 5.03
C VAL A 36 -4.14 5.57 6.05
N ILE A 37 -5.41 5.92 6.25
CA ILE A 37 -6.33 5.18 7.13
C ILE A 37 -6.51 3.73 6.64
N ILE A 38 -6.68 3.53 5.34
CA ILE A 38 -6.76 2.19 4.74
C ILE A 38 -5.49 1.39 5.02
N GLY A 39 -4.32 1.98 4.79
CA GLY A 39 -3.04 1.34 5.09
C GLY A 39 -2.89 0.96 6.55
N LEU A 40 -3.27 1.84 7.48
CA LEU A 40 -3.23 1.56 8.93
C LEU A 40 -4.14 0.40 9.32
N ILE A 41 -5.36 0.32 8.76
CA ILE A 41 -6.30 -0.76 9.07
C ILE A 41 -5.78 -2.09 8.52
N TYR A 42 -5.27 -2.12 7.28
CA TYR A 42 -4.69 -3.34 6.70
C TYR A 42 -3.40 -3.79 7.41
N MET A 43 -2.64 -2.85 7.98
CA MET A 43 -1.43 -3.14 8.76
C MET A 43 -1.73 -3.51 10.22
N LEU A 44 -2.98 -3.42 10.68
CA LEU A 44 -3.34 -3.65 12.08
C LEU A 44 -2.93 -5.04 12.60
N PRO A 45 -3.11 -6.15 11.86
CA PRO A 45 -2.64 -7.46 12.31
C PRO A 45 -1.12 -7.50 12.53
N PHE A 46 -0.35 -6.90 11.61
CA PHE A 46 1.10 -6.75 11.75
C PHE A 46 1.45 -5.92 12.98
N LEU A 47 0.81 -4.76 13.17
CA LEU A 47 1.07 -3.88 14.29
C LEU A 47 0.79 -4.56 15.63
N ILE A 48 -0.32 -5.30 15.75
CA ILE A 48 -0.66 -6.05 16.95
C ILE A 48 0.47 -7.03 17.31
N VAL A 49 0.94 -7.82 16.35
CA VAL A 49 2.05 -8.77 16.57
C VAL A 49 3.35 -8.04 16.93
N MET A 50 3.67 -6.94 16.26
CA MET A 50 4.86 -6.15 16.60
C MET A 50 4.80 -5.54 17.99
N PHE A 51 3.63 -5.07 18.42
CA PHE A 51 3.43 -4.53 19.77
C PHE A 51 3.54 -5.60 20.85
N THR A 52 3.06 -6.83 20.60
CA THR A 52 3.21 -7.92 21.59
C THR A 52 4.67 -8.37 21.72
N ILE A 53 5.42 -8.46 20.61
CA ILE A 53 6.85 -8.78 20.63
C ILE A 53 7.63 -7.67 21.35
N THR A 54 7.45 -6.42 20.92
CA THR A 54 8.20 -5.29 21.49
C THR A 54 7.84 -5.07 22.96
N GLY A 55 6.54 -5.15 23.30
CA GLY A 55 6.07 -4.99 24.68
C GLY A 55 6.57 -6.10 25.60
N SER A 56 6.59 -7.36 25.14
CA SER A 56 7.15 -8.47 25.93
C SER A 56 8.66 -8.34 26.12
N LEU A 57 9.39 -7.85 25.11
CA LEU A 57 10.82 -7.62 25.16
C LEU A 57 11.17 -6.51 26.18
N VAL A 58 10.45 -5.38 26.14
CA VAL A 58 10.58 -4.29 27.12
C VAL A 58 10.27 -4.77 28.54
N LEU A 59 9.15 -5.49 28.74
CA LEU A 59 8.78 -6.01 30.06
C LEU A 59 9.81 -7.00 30.62
N THR A 60 10.39 -7.82 29.75
CA THR A 60 11.44 -8.80 30.14
C THR A 60 12.71 -8.09 30.59
N MET A 61 13.12 -7.04 29.87
CA MET A 61 14.26 -6.19 30.24
C MET A 61 14.05 -5.50 31.60
N ILE A 62 12.86 -4.93 31.84
CA ILE A 62 12.53 -4.28 33.12
C ILE A 62 12.61 -5.26 34.29
N LYS A 63 12.19 -6.52 34.08
CA LYS A 63 12.21 -7.56 35.11
C LYS A 63 13.58 -8.22 35.29
N GLY A 64 14.62 -7.79 34.55
CA GLY A 64 15.93 -8.43 34.57
C GLY A 64 15.94 -9.86 34.02
N GLY A 65 14.93 -10.22 33.22
CA GLY A 65 14.81 -11.54 32.62
C GLY A 65 15.58 -11.67 31.31
N SER A 66 15.72 -12.90 30.82
CA SER A 66 16.25 -13.19 29.49
C SER A 66 15.11 -13.40 28.50
N PHE A 67 15.15 -12.69 27.37
CA PHE A 67 14.18 -12.87 26.29
C PHE A 67 14.56 -14.08 25.43
N SER A 68 13.61 -14.99 25.18
CA SER A 68 13.86 -16.15 24.31
C SER A 68 14.02 -15.68 22.87
N ALA A 69 15.19 -15.95 22.29
CA ALA A 69 15.45 -15.66 20.88
C ALA A 69 14.49 -16.40 19.94
N ASP A 70 14.15 -17.66 20.26
CA ASP A 70 13.27 -18.49 19.43
C ASP A 70 11.86 -17.89 19.32
N ILE A 71 11.32 -17.38 20.43
CA ILE A 71 10.01 -16.70 20.45
C ILE A 71 10.09 -15.39 19.65
N GLY A 72 11.19 -14.65 19.77
CA GLY A 72 11.43 -13.43 18.99
C GLY A 72 11.42 -13.69 17.49
N TRP A 73 12.18 -14.68 17.03
CA TRP A 73 12.28 -15.02 15.62
C TRP A 73 10.94 -15.50 15.04
N MET A 74 10.23 -16.38 15.76
CA MET A 74 8.92 -16.84 15.32
C MET A 74 7.92 -15.68 15.21
N GLY A 75 7.92 -14.76 16.19
CA GLY A 75 7.13 -13.53 16.13
C GLY A 75 7.47 -12.66 14.91
N MET A 76 8.75 -12.48 14.62
CA MET A 76 9.22 -11.69 13.47
C MET A 76 8.82 -12.30 12.13
N ILE A 77 8.87 -13.63 12.00
CA ILE A 77 8.40 -14.33 10.79
C ILE A 77 6.90 -14.13 10.60
N ILE A 78 6.11 -14.29 11.66
CA ILE A 78 4.65 -14.08 11.60
C ILE A 78 4.35 -12.63 11.22
N ALA A 79 5.01 -11.66 11.85
CA ALA A 79 4.87 -10.24 11.53
C ALA A 79 5.23 -9.96 10.06
N PHE A 80 6.34 -10.52 9.57
CA PHE A 80 6.77 -10.36 8.18
C PHE A 80 5.74 -10.89 7.19
N VAL A 81 5.18 -12.08 7.45
CA VAL A 81 4.13 -12.68 6.61
C VAL A 81 2.87 -11.79 6.61
N LEU A 82 2.45 -11.30 7.78
CA LEU A 82 1.29 -10.39 7.88
C LEU A 82 1.52 -9.07 7.14
N ALA A 83 2.72 -8.49 7.25
CA ALA A 83 3.09 -7.28 6.52
C ALA A 83 3.08 -7.51 5.01
N LEU A 84 3.57 -8.67 4.54
CA LEU A 84 3.57 -9.03 3.13
C LEU A 84 2.15 -9.22 2.59
N ILE A 85 1.27 -9.89 3.36
CA ILE A 85 -0.14 -10.05 3.01
C ILE A 85 -0.81 -8.66 2.92
N ALA A 86 -0.59 -7.79 3.90
CA ALA A 86 -1.13 -6.44 3.87
C ALA A 86 -0.63 -5.66 2.65
N TYR A 87 0.68 -5.69 2.38
CA TYR A 87 1.30 -5.04 1.23
C TYR A 87 0.78 -5.56 -0.12
N TYR A 88 0.47 -6.86 -0.20
CA TYR A 88 -0.15 -7.47 -1.38
C TYR A 88 -1.60 -7.03 -1.61
N LEU A 89 -2.40 -6.96 -0.54
CA LEU A 89 -3.83 -6.63 -0.64
C LEU A 89 -4.10 -5.12 -0.79
N LEU A 90 -3.19 -4.28 -0.30
CA LEU A 90 -3.39 -2.84 -0.18
C LEU A 90 -3.68 -2.12 -1.51
N PRO A 91 -2.98 -2.40 -2.63
CA PRO A 91 -3.33 -1.79 -3.91
C PRO A 91 -4.76 -2.14 -4.34
N ALA A 92 -5.19 -3.39 -4.16
CA ALA A 92 -6.56 -3.80 -4.51
C ALA A 92 -7.62 -3.11 -3.65
N ALA A 93 -7.35 -2.92 -2.35
CA ALA A 93 -8.22 -2.16 -1.45
C ALA A 93 -8.34 -0.69 -1.86
N ILE A 94 -7.22 -0.06 -2.25
CA ILE A 94 -7.21 1.30 -2.79
C ILE A 94 -8.01 1.38 -4.10
N MET A 95 -7.93 0.37 -4.96
CA MET A 95 -8.67 0.37 -6.22
C MET A 95 -10.19 0.30 -5.99
N GLU A 96 -10.67 -0.51 -5.06
CA GLU A 96 -12.11 -0.53 -4.72
C GLU A 96 -12.55 0.80 -4.07
N TYR A 97 -11.69 1.43 -3.26
CA TYR A 97 -11.93 2.79 -2.74
C TYR A 97 -12.10 3.82 -3.86
N VAL A 98 -11.23 3.80 -4.88
CA VAL A 98 -11.31 4.72 -6.03
C VAL A 98 -12.54 4.42 -6.89
N LYS A 99 -12.84 3.14 -7.12
CA LYS A 99 -13.96 2.69 -7.94
C LYS A 99 -15.31 3.08 -7.36
N GLU A 100 -15.45 3.03 -6.04
CA GLU A 100 -16.67 3.41 -5.31
C GLU A 100 -16.71 4.90 -4.94
N ASP A 101 -16.17 5.77 -5.80
CA ASP A 101 -16.16 7.22 -5.63
C ASP A 101 -15.62 7.68 -4.27
N PHE A 102 -14.51 7.08 -3.82
CA PHE A 102 -13.81 7.45 -2.60
C PHE A 102 -14.59 7.18 -1.30
N LYS A 103 -15.46 6.16 -1.31
CA LYS A 103 -16.11 5.64 -0.10
C LYS A 103 -15.19 4.71 0.67
N LEU A 104 -14.75 5.14 1.86
CA LEU A 104 -13.81 4.38 2.71
C LEU A 104 -14.30 2.95 2.99
N GLY A 105 -15.59 2.75 3.19
CA GLY A 105 -16.17 1.41 3.44
C GLY A 105 -15.92 0.40 2.33
N ALA A 106 -15.75 0.84 1.08
CA ALA A 106 -15.49 -0.06 -0.06
C ALA A 106 -14.15 -0.80 0.08
N ALA A 107 -13.15 -0.17 0.72
CA ALA A 107 -11.84 -0.79 0.95
C ALA A 107 -11.89 -1.98 1.94
N PHE A 108 -12.96 -2.11 2.73
CA PHE A 108 -13.06 -3.11 3.80
C PHE A 108 -14.22 -4.08 3.62
N PHE A 109 -15.39 -3.57 3.25
CA PHE A 109 -16.61 -4.39 3.16
C PHE A 109 -16.62 -5.26 1.89
N LYS A 110 -15.82 -4.92 0.88
CA LYS A 110 -15.69 -5.69 -0.36
C LYS A 110 -14.53 -6.70 -0.32
N PHE A 111 -14.35 -7.36 0.83
CA PHE A 111 -13.26 -8.32 1.02
C PHE A 111 -13.32 -9.47 -0.01
N ASN A 112 -14.52 -9.91 -0.38
CA ASN A 112 -14.70 -10.97 -1.37
C ASN A 112 -14.27 -10.53 -2.78
N GLU A 113 -14.57 -9.30 -3.18
CA GLU A 113 -14.13 -8.74 -4.45
C GLU A 113 -12.63 -8.50 -4.47
N ILE A 114 -12.07 -7.97 -3.37
CA ILE A 114 -10.63 -7.73 -3.21
C ILE A 114 -9.88 -9.06 -3.35
N THR A 115 -10.29 -10.09 -2.61
CA THR A 115 -9.65 -11.42 -2.69
C THR A 115 -9.81 -12.03 -4.08
N LYS A 116 -11.01 -12.03 -4.67
CA LYS A 116 -11.21 -12.57 -6.03
C LYS A 116 -10.32 -11.89 -7.07
N ARG A 117 -10.11 -10.57 -6.95
CA ARG A 117 -9.23 -9.82 -7.86
C ARG A 117 -7.75 -10.08 -7.58
N THR A 118 -7.34 -10.14 -6.32
CA THR A 118 -5.94 -10.39 -5.97
C THR A 118 -5.50 -11.82 -6.30
N PHE A 119 -6.41 -12.80 -6.33
CA PHE A 119 -6.10 -14.15 -6.81
C PHE A 119 -6.10 -14.28 -8.35
N ASN A 120 -6.30 -13.19 -9.10
CA ASN A 120 -6.19 -13.20 -10.56
C ASN A 120 -4.71 -13.14 -11.00
N ARG A 121 -4.34 -13.96 -12.00
CA ARG A 121 -3.00 -13.98 -12.59
C ARG A 121 -2.54 -12.60 -13.07
N ASN A 122 -3.42 -11.80 -13.68
CA ASN A 122 -3.08 -10.48 -14.19
C ASN A 122 -2.73 -9.51 -13.05
N TYR A 123 -3.45 -9.60 -11.94
CA TYR A 123 -3.15 -8.79 -10.76
C TYR A 123 -1.77 -9.14 -10.20
N LEU A 124 -1.47 -10.44 -10.04
CA LEU A 124 -0.17 -10.89 -9.54
C LEU A 124 0.99 -10.43 -10.44
N ILE A 125 0.81 -10.50 -11.77
CA ILE A 125 1.83 -10.04 -12.74
C ILE A 125 2.05 -8.53 -12.61
N VAL A 126 0.99 -7.73 -12.59
CA VAL A 126 1.11 -6.27 -12.45
C VAL A 126 1.73 -5.91 -11.11
N TRP A 127 1.32 -6.58 -10.03
CA TRP A 127 1.89 -6.34 -8.70
C TRP A 127 3.39 -6.66 -8.67
N LEU A 128 3.82 -7.82 -9.17
CA LEU A 128 5.24 -8.19 -9.24
C LEU A 128 6.03 -7.22 -10.11
N PHE A 129 5.51 -6.87 -11.29
CA PHE A 129 6.13 -5.90 -12.18
C PHE A 129 6.31 -4.56 -11.46
N MET A 130 5.28 -4.08 -10.75
CA MET A 130 5.33 -2.81 -10.02
C MET A 130 6.28 -2.84 -8.84
N VAL A 131 6.41 -3.96 -8.13
CA VAL A 131 7.41 -4.13 -7.07
C VAL A 131 8.83 -4.01 -7.65
N VAL A 132 9.12 -4.72 -8.75
CA VAL A 132 10.42 -4.64 -9.42
C VAL A 132 10.68 -3.25 -9.98
N TYR A 133 9.71 -2.69 -10.72
CA TYR A 133 9.79 -1.36 -11.33
C TYR A 133 10.05 -0.27 -10.30
N SER A 134 9.26 -0.22 -9.22
CA SER A 134 9.42 0.77 -8.16
C SER A 134 10.76 0.63 -7.42
N THR A 135 11.22 -0.60 -7.20
CA THR A 135 12.52 -0.88 -6.58
C THR A 135 13.67 -0.41 -7.47
N VAL A 136 13.67 -0.77 -8.76
CA VAL A 136 14.68 -0.36 -9.74
C VAL A 136 14.71 1.16 -9.88
N LEU A 137 13.54 1.80 -10.02
CA LEU A 137 13.44 3.25 -10.15
C LEU A 137 14.00 3.97 -8.91
N THR A 138 13.70 3.46 -7.72
CA THR A 138 14.22 4.02 -6.46
C THR A 138 15.74 3.86 -6.35
N ILE A 139 16.28 2.70 -6.71
CA ILE A 139 17.74 2.46 -6.73
C ILE A 139 18.43 3.41 -7.70
N CYS A 140 17.95 3.51 -8.95
CA CYS A 140 18.53 4.38 -9.96
C CYS A 140 18.52 5.86 -9.55
N LEU A 141 17.44 6.32 -8.93
CA LEU A 141 17.28 7.72 -8.55
C LEU A 141 17.85 8.07 -7.18
N SER A 142 18.24 7.09 -6.37
CA SER A 142 18.97 7.30 -5.11
C SER A 142 20.35 7.94 -5.32
N LEU A 143 20.87 7.93 -6.55
CA LEU A 143 22.11 8.59 -6.96
C LEU A 143 22.05 10.12 -6.83
N ILE A 144 20.85 10.71 -6.84
CA ILE A 144 20.62 12.14 -6.61
C ILE A 144 19.81 12.28 -5.31
N PRO A 145 20.46 12.55 -4.17
CA PRO A 145 19.79 12.60 -2.88
C PRO A 145 18.64 13.61 -2.87
N VAL A 146 17.55 13.26 -2.17
CA VAL A 146 16.35 14.07 -1.92
C VAL A 146 15.50 14.36 -3.18
N ILE A 147 16.08 14.94 -4.24
CA ILE A 147 15.33 15.33 -5.44
C ILE A 147 15.04 14.10 -6.31
N GLY A 148 16.03 13.23 -6.53
CA GLY A 148 15.85 12.01 -7.31
C GLY A 148 14.81 11.08 -6.70
N THR A 149 14.84 10.91 -5.38
CA THR A 149 13.88 10.07 -4.65
C THR A 149 12.46 10.64 -4.67
N ALA A 150 12.30 11.97 -4.57
CA ALA A 150 10.99 12.61 -4.68
C ALA A 150 10.38 12.45 -6.07
N ILE A 151 11.16 12.70 -7.14
CA ILE A 151 10.70 12.52 -8.53
C ILE A 151 10.41 11.04 -8.81
N GLY A 152 11.28 10.14 -8.37
CA GLY A 152 11.14 8.69 -8.54
C GLY A 152 9.89 8.15 -7.88
N SER A 153 9.66 8.49 -6.62
CA SER A 153 8.45 8.07 -5.91
C SER A 153 7.18 8.60 -6.56
N PHE A 154 7.20 9.84 -7.08
CA PHE A 154 6.07 10.39 -7.81
C PHE A 154 5.78 9.61 -9.10
N ILE A 155 6.78 9.42 -9.96
CA ILE A 155 6.63 8.67 -11.23
C ILE A 155 6.16 7.24 -10.93
N ALA A 156 6.81 6.55 -9.99
CA ALA A 156 6.41 5.21 -9.58
C ALA A 156 4.96 5.15 -9.14
N SER A 157 4.51 6.11 -8.34
CA SER A 157 3.14 6.13 -7.83
C SER A 157 2.11 6.35 -8.94
N VAL A 158 2.36 7.28 -9.88
CA VAL A 158 1.47 7.55 -11.02
C VAL A 158 1.38 6.31 -11.90
N THR A 159 2.51 5.72 -12.29
CA THR A 159 2.55 4.50 -13.09
C THR A 159 1.84 3.34 -12.39
N ALA A 160 2.06 3.16 -11.08
CA ALA A 160 1.40 2.13 -10.30
C ALA A 160 -0.13 2.25 -10.37
N MET A 161 -0.66 3.41 -10.01
CA MET A 161 -2.10 3.61 -9.91
C MET A 161 -2.77 3.61 -11.28
N THR A 162 -2.11 4.07 -12.33
CA THR A 162 -2.61 3.94 -13.71
C THR A 162 -2.71 2.46 -14.12
N LEU A 163 -1.67 1.66 -13.90
CA LEU A 163 -1.68 0.22 -14.22
C LEU A 163 -2.72 -0.56 -13.40
N PHE A 164 -2.81 -0.31 -12.09
CA PHE A 164 -3.85 -0.91 -11.26
C PHE A 164 -5.24 -0.41 -11.64
N GLY A 165 -5.38 0.87 -12.05
CA GLY A 165 -6.62 1.44 -12.61
C GLY A 165 -7.10 0.72 -13.85
N GLU A 166 -6.19 0.42 -14.78
CA GLU A 166 -6.49 -0.30 -16.01
C GLU A 166 -6.99 -1.72 -15.76
N LEU A 167 -6.42 -2.44 -14.78
CA LEU A 167 -6.93 -3.75 -14.35
C LEU A 167 -8.36 -3.70 -13.81
N TYR A 168 -8.83 -2.52 -13.43
CA TYR A 168 -10.17 -2.27 -12.92
C TYR A 168 -11.08 -1.60 -13.95
N SER A 169 -10.58 -1.39 -15.18
CA SER A 169 -11.40 -0.86 -16.27
C SER A 169 -12.58 -1.79 -16.57
N THR A 170 -13.74 -1.18 -16.73
CA THR A 170 -15.00 -1.80 -17.17
C THR A 170 -15.36 -1.28 -18.53
#